data_AF-J3M9H3-F1
#
_entry.id   AF-J3M9H3-F1
#
_cell.length_a   1.000
_cell.length_b   1.000
_cell.length_c   1.000
_cell.angle_alpha   90.00
_cell.angle_beta   90.00
_cell.angle_gamma   90.00
#
_symmetry.space_group_name_H-M   'P 1'
#
loop_
_entity.id
_entity.type
_entity.pdbx_description
1 polymer ?
#
loop_
_entity_poly.entity_id
_entity_poly.type
_entity_poly.pdbx_seq_one_letter_code
_entity_poly.pdbx_strand_id
1 'polypeptide(L)'
;MGAARCSGFASGGEDTRMVVIVGATGTGKTKLSIDAARALGGEVVNADKIQLYDGLDVTTNKVSLDDRRGVPHHLLGAVRADAGELPAASFRSLAAAPAA
;
A
#
# COMPACT_ATOMS: atom_id res chain seq x y z
N MET A 1 26.24 18.97 -33.29
CA MET A 1 26.30 18.73 -31.83
C MET A 1 25.01 19.23 -31.21
N GLY A 2 24.03 18.34 -31.05
CA GLY A 2 22.74 18.67 -30.46
C GLY A 2 22.75 18.34 -28.97
N ALA A 3 22.47 19.33 -28.12
CA ALA A 3 22.18 19.07 -26.72
C ALA A 3 20.87 18.30 -26.63
N ALA A 4 20.93 17.05 -26.16
CA ALA A 4 19.75 16.30 -25.80
C ALA A 4 19.08 17.02 -24.62
N ARG A 5 17.94 17.67 -24.89
CA ARG A 5 17.05 18.11 -23.83
C ARG A 5 16.45 16.85 -23.23
N CYS A 6 16.83 16.51 -21.99
CA CYS A 6 16.01 15.63 -21.17
C CYS A 6 14.65 16.33 -21.02
N SER A 7 13.66 15.93 -21.83
CA SER A 7 12.28 16.32 -21.63
C SER A 7 11.87 15.79 -20.26
N GLY A 8 11.70 16.71 -19.31
CA GLY A 8 11.32 16.42 -17.94
C GLY A 8 10.09 15.53 -17.86
N PHE A 9 10.03 14.74 -16.80
CA PHE A 9 8.81 14.11 -16.34
C PHE A 9 7.75 15.21 -16.18
N ALA A 10 6.77 15.23 -17.08
CA ALA A 10 5.61 16.08 -16.93
C ALA A 10 4.86 15.62 -15.67
N SER A 11 4.85 16.47 -14.64
CA SER A 11 3.98 16.34 -13.47
C SER A 11 2.54 16.62 -13.91
N GLY A 12 1.84 15.57 -14.33
CA GLY A 12 0.43 15.59 -14.71
C GLY A 12 -0.39 14.75 -13.76
N GLY A 13 -0.78 15.33 -12.64
CA GLY A 13 -1.69 14.74 -11.65
C GLY A 13 -1.77 15.71 -10.48
N GLU A 14 -2.95 15.93 -9.91
CA GLU A 14 -3.07 16.64 -8.64
C GLU A 14 -2.07 16.03 -7.65
N ASP A 15 -1.27 16.88 -6.99
CA ASP A 15 -0.14 16.47 -6.17
C ASP A 15 -0.65 15.56 -5.03
N THR A 16 -0.63 14.26 -5.28
CA THR A 16 -1.26 13.26 -4.42
C THR A 16 -0.39 13.11 -3.20
N ARG A 17 -0.83 13.72 -2.10
CA ARG A 17 -0.08 13.68 -0.85
C ARG A 17 -0.13 12.26 -0.29
N MET A 18 1.03 11.63 -0.19
CA MET A 18 1.19 10.28 0.35
C MET A 18 2.03 10.29 1.61
N VAL A 19 1.59 9.56 2.63
CA VAL A 19 2.36 9.27 3.84
C VAL A 19 2.88 7.84 3.76
N VAL A 20 4.18 7.66 3.98
CA VAL A 20 4.82 6.34 3.95
C VAL A 20 5.28 5.97 5.36
N ILE A 21 4.71 4.90 5.92
CA ILE A 21 5.04 4.39 7.26
C ILE A 21 5.85 3.10 7.11
N VAL A 22 7.14 3.18 7.42
CA VAL A 22 8.10 2.07 7.31
C VAL A 22 8.75 1.75 8.66
N GLY A 23 9.23 0.52 8.81
CA GLY A 23 9.84 0.04 10.04
C GLY A 23 9.76 -1.48 10.17
N ALA A 24 10.49 -2.03 11.15
CA ALA A 24 10.54 -3.47 11.41
C ALA A 24 9.15 -4.06 11.76
N THR A 25 8.98 -5.37 11.61
CA THR A 25 7.75 -6.07 12.00
C THR A 25 7.51 -5.92 13.50
N GLY A 26 6.26 -5.72 13.91
CA GLY A 26 5.89 -5.56 15.32
C GLY A 26 6.06 -4.15 15.91
N THR A 27 6.58 -3.17 15.17
CA THR A 27 6.77 -1.80 15.69
C THR A 27 5.51 -0.92 15.71
N GLY A 28 4.32 -1.49 15.51
CA GLY A 28 3.05 -0.76 15.59
C GLY A 28 2.64 0.04 14.33
N LYS A 29 3.28 -0.21 13.17
CA LYS A 29 2.99 0.49 11.90
C LYS A 29 1.50 0.49 11.53
N THR A 30 0.84 -0.64 11.66
CA THR A 30 -0.58 -0.80 11.33
C THR A 30 -1.47 0.08 12.22
N LYS A 31 -1.16 0.18 13.52
CA LYS A 31 -1.89 1.08 14.41
C LYS A 31 -1.72 2.53 13.98
N LEU A 32 -0.48 2.93 13.70
CA LEU A 32 -0.15 4.29 13.26
C LEU A 32 -0.80 4.64 11.91
N SER A 33 -0.84 3.71 10.95
CA SER A 33 -1.46 3.96 9.65
C SER A 33 -2.96 4.18 9.76
N ILE A 34 -3.65 3.44 10.63
CA ILE A 34 -5.08 3.62 10.87
C ILE A 34 -5.34 4.95 11.61
N ASP A 35 -4.53 5.29 12.62
CA ASP A 35 -4.65 6.57 13.34
C ASP A 35 -4.43 7.76 12.38
N ALA A 36 -3.41 7.69 11.52
CA ALA A 36 -3.12 8.71 10.51
C ALA A 36 -4.24 8.83 9.46
N ALA A 37 -4.72 7.70 8.93
CA ALA A 37 -5.79 7.68 7.95
C ALA A 37 -7.08 8.30 8.50
N ARG A 38 -7.45 8.01 9.76
CA ARG A 38 -8.61 8.65 10.41
C ARG A 38 -8.42 10.14 10.61
N ALA A 39 -7.22 10.58 11.00
CA ALA A 39 -6.92 12.00 11.21
C ALA A 39 -6.92 12.80 9.90
N LEU A 40 -6.54 12.17 8.79
CA LEU A 40 -6.41 12.81 7.47
C LEU A 40 -7.62 12.59 6.56
N GLY A 41 -8.59 11.76 6.97
CA GLY A 41 -9.70 11.34 6.11
C GLY A 41 -9.25 10.50 4.90
N GLY A 42 -8.19 9.70 5.09
CA GLY A 42 -7.58 8.89 4.05
C GLY A 42 -7.82 7.39 4.23
N GLU A 43 -7.02 6.63 3.49
CA GLU A 43 -7.07 5.18 3.37
C GLU A 43 -5.67 4.57 3.51
N VAL A 44 -5.59 3.25 3.66
CA VAL A 44 -4.33 2.53 3.84
C VAL A 44 -4.08 1.61 2.65
N VAL A 45 -2.90 1.71 2.03
CA VAL A 45 -2.40 0.72 1.07
C VAL A 45 -1.36 -0.15 1.76
N ASN A 46 -1.61 -1.46 1.87
CA ASN A 46 -0.65 -2.40 2.45
C ASN A 46 0.57 -2.57 1.52
N ALA A 47 1.77 -2.52 2.09
CA ALA A 47 3.04 -2.73 1.38
C ALA A 47 3.85 -3.93 1.92
N ASP A 48 3.30 -4.70 2.86
CA ASP A 48 3.91 -5.96 3.29
C ASP A 48 3.62 -7.07 2.27
N LYS A 49 4.68 -7.58 1.63
CA LYS A 49 4.62 -8.60 0.56
C LYS A 49 3.83 -9.83 0.96
N ILE A 50 3.96 -10.30 2.19
CA ILE A 50 3.33 -11.53 2.65
C ILE A 50 1.84 -11.28 2.95
N GLN A 51 1.49 -10.11 3.47
CA GLN A 51 0.10 -9.75 3.73
C GLN A 51 -0.73 -9.44 2.46
N LEU A 52 -0.10 -9.35 1.28
CA LEU A 52 -0.81 -9.20 0.01
C LEU A 52 -1.72 -10.41 -0.29
N TYR A 53 -1.37 -11.60 0.20
CA TYR A 53 -2.06 -12.86 -0.11
C TYR A 53 -3.24 -13.15 0.84
N ASP A 54 -4.29 -13.75 0.29
CA ASP A 54 -5.45 -14.23 1.04
C ASP A 54 -5.07 -15.37 2.02
N GLY A 55 -5.85 -15.49 3.09
CA GLY A 55 -5.63 -16.50 4.14
C GLY A 55 -4.40 -16.25 5.02
N LEU A 56 -4.12 -17.17 5.95
CA LEU A 56 -3.02 -17.06 6.93
C LEU A 56 -3.04 -15.76 7.76
N ASP A 57 -4.22 -15.21 8.04
CA ASP A 57 -4.37 -13.88 8.64
C ASP A 57 -3.69 -13.76 10.01
N VAL A 58 -3.80 -14.81 10.84
CA VAL A 58 -3.13 -14.89 12.15
C VAL A 58 -1.61 -14.95 11.98
N THR A 59 -1.11 -15.88 11.15
CA THR A 59 0.33 -16.08 10.94
C THR A 59 1.02 -14.86 10.35
N THR A 60 0.32 -14.18 9.43
CA THR A 60 0.83 -12.98 8.75
C THR A 60 0.50 -11.70 9.50
N ASN A 61 -0.18 -11.79 10.64
CA ASN A 61 -0.54 -10.67 11.50
C ASN A 61 -1.36 -9.59 10.76
N LYS A 62 -2.30 -10.01 9.90
CA LYS A 62 -3.24 -9.09 9.24
C LYS A 62 -4.16 -8.47 10.27
N VAL A 63 -4.46 -7.19 10.09
CA VAL A 63 -5.42 -6.49 10.95
C VAL A 63 -6.84 -6.98 10.67
N SER A 64 -7.55 -7.30 11.75
CA SER A 64 -8.97 -7.70 11.72
C SER A 64 -9.83 -6.56 11.16
N LEU A 65 -11.03 -6.87 10.66
CA LEU A 65 -11.94 -5.84 10.16
C LEU A 65 -12.34 -4.84 11.25
N ASP A 66 -12.56 -5.32 12.48
CA ASP A 66 -12.93 -4.47 13.61
C ASP A 66 -11.80 -3.50 13.99
N ASP A 67 -10.56 -3.98 14.01
CA ASP A 67 -9.38 -3.17 14.36
C ASP A 67 -9.03 -2.13 13.28
N ARG A 68 -9.52 -2.30 12.04
CA ARG A 68 -9.40 -1.27 10.99
C ARG A 68 -10.21 -0.01 11.32
N ARG A 69 -11.18 -0.08 12.25
CA ARG A 69 -11.99 1.07 12.71
C ARG A 69 -12.64 1.83 11.55
N GLY A 70 -13.12 1.10 10.55
CA GLY A 70 -13.77 1.66 9.35
C GLY A 70 -12.84 2.26 8.30
N VAL A 71 -11.51 2.22 8.49
CA VAL A 71 -10.55 2.71 7.50
C VAL A 71 -10.43 1.74 6.32
N PRO A 72 -10.62 2.17 5.07
CA PRO A 72 -10.39 1.33 3.89
C PRO A 72 -8.94 0.82 3.83
N HIS A 73 -8.78 -0.47 3.57
CA HIS A 73 -7.47 -1.11 3.40
C HIS A 73 -7.39 -1.79 2.04
N HIS A 74 -6.44 -1.34 1.23
CA HIS A 74 -6.14 -1.87 -0.08
C HIS A 74 -4.96 -2.85 -0.01
N LEU A 75 -4.95 -3.82 -0.92
CA LEU A 75 -3.88 -4.81 -1.05
C LEU A 75 -3.61 -5.64 0.23
N LEU A 76 -4.60 -5.79 1.10
CA LEU A 76 -4.52 -6.63 2.29
C LEU A 76 -5.33 -7.91 2.06
N GLY A 77 -4.66 -9.00 1.69
CA GLY A 77 -5.31 -10.24 1.27
C GLY A 77 -5.99 -10.17 -0.10
N ALA A 78 -5.51 -9.31 -0.99
CA ALA A 78 -6.11 -9.07 -2.31
C ALA A 78 -5.62 -10.04 -3.40
N VAL A 79 -4.52 -10.76 -3.16
CA VAL A 79 -3.92 -11.72 -4.10
C VAL A 79 -4.26 -13.14 -3.65
N ARG A 80 -4.63 -14.01 -4.58
CA ARG A 80 -4.88 -15.42 -4.23
C ARG A 80 -3.60 -16.12 -3.78
N ALA A 81 -3.67 -16.96 -2.74
CA ALA A 81 -2.53 -17.71 -2.22
C ALA A 81 -1.88 -18.64 -3.25
N ASP A 82 -2.62 -19.08 -4.28
CA ASP A 82 -2.14 -19.94 -5.36
C ASP A 82 -1.60 -19.18 -6.58
N ALA A 83 -1.58 -17.84 -6.56
CA ALA A 83 -1.18 -17.00 -7.69
C ALA A 83 0.34 -17.03 -7.99
N GLY A 84 1.13 -17.74 -7.18
CA GLY A 84 2.59 -17.72 -7.24
C GLY A 84 3.19 -16.42 -6.68
N GLU A 85 4.48 -16.22 -6.91
CA GLU A 85 5.18 -15.06 -6.35
C GLU A 85 4.83 -13.76 -7.09
N LEU A 86 4.42 -12.75 -6.33
CA LEU A 86 4.20 -11.39 -6.81
C LEU A 86 5.53 -10.60 -6.87
N PRO A 87 5.99 -10.20 -8.07
CA PRO A 87 7.17 -9.35 -8.21
C PRO A 87 6.93 -7.92 -7.72
N ALA A 88 7.99 -7.23 -7.29
CA ALA A 88 7.91 -5.83 -6.86
C ALA A 88 7.37 -4.88 -7.96
N ALA A 89 7.66 -5.17 -9.23
CA ALA A 89 7.13 -4.40 -10.35
C ALA A 89 5.59 -4.52 -10.45
N SER A 90 5.05 -5.70 -10.17
CA SER A 90 3.60 -5.92 -10.14
C SER A 90 2.96 -5.19 -8.96
N PHE A 91 3.61 -5.19 -7.78
CA PHE A 91 3.15 -4.38 -6.64
C PHE A 91 3.06 -2.89 -7.00
N ARG A 92 4.09 -2.34 -7.66
CA ARG A 92 4.08 -0.94 -8.11
C ARG A 92 2.86 -0.64 -8.99
N SER A 93 2.54 -1.52 -9.93
CA SER A 93 1.38 -1.35 -10.81
C SER A 93 0.06 -1.44 -10.05
N LEU A 94 -0.07 -2.37 -9.09
CA LEU A 94 -1.26 -2.53 -8.27
C LEU A 94 -1.50 -1.36 -7.32
N ALA A 95 -0.44 -0.86 -6.67
CA ALA A 95 -0.51 0.23 -5.71
C ALA A 95 -0.68 1.61 -6.37
N ALA A 96 -0.38 1.73 -7.66
CA ALA A 96 -0.57 2.96 -8.42
C ALA A 96 -1.97 3.07 -9.07
N ALA A 97 -2.79 2.01 -9.01
CA ALA A 97 -4.17 2.08 -9.48
C ALA A 97 -4.97 3.02 -8.55
N PRO A 98 -5.82 3.91 -9.10
CA PRO A 98 -6.67 4.75 -8.27
C PRO A 98 -7.53 3.84 -7.38
N ALA A 99 -7.52 4.11 -6.08
CA ALA A 99 -8.46 3.49 -5.16
C ALA A 99 -9.87 3.80 -5.66
N ALA A 100 -10.60 2.75 -6.03
CA ALA A 100 -11.96 2.84 -6.56
C ALA A 100 -12.99 3.12 -5.45
#